data_AF-A0A2T1GM25-F1
#
_entry.id   AF-A0A2T1GM25-F1
#
_cell.length_a   1.000
_cell.length_b   1.000
_cell.length_c   1.000
_cell.angle_alpha   90.00
_cell.angle_beta   90.00
_cell.angle_gamma   90.00
#
_symmetry.space_group_name_H-M   'P 1'
#
loop_
_entity.id
_entity.type
_entity.pdbx_description
1 polymer ?
#
loop_
_entity_poly.entity_id
_entity_poly.type
_entity_poly.pdbx_seq_one_letter_code
_entity_poly.pdbx_strand_id
1 'polypeptide(L)'
;MERLGGIVIAVMGMLLTVWNWHLALSEGRFYEHAAIFGPVLTIMGLGLVIFPGYRTKRQACSEDLDRLSGAASIAAQWWGLLAIAVGSGLINLAALKGWR
;
A
#
# COMPACT_ATOMS: atom_id res chain seq x y z
N MET A 1 -3.57 16.25 7.43
CA MET A 1 -4.54 15.59 6.53
C MET A 1 -3.99 14.30 5.93
N GLU A 2 -2.84 14.34 5.22
CA GLU A 2 -2.29 13.17 4.50
C GLU A 2 -2.03 11.93 5.37
N ARG A 3 -1.45 12.10 6.57
CA ARG A 3 -1.20 10.99 7.52
C ARG A 3 -2.49 10.33 8.00
N LEU A 4 -3.55 11.10 8.22
CA LEU A 4 -4.84 10.60 8.67
C LEU A 4 -5.49 9.75 7.56
N GLY A 5 -5.40 10.21 6.30
CA GLY A 5 -5.82 9.42 5.14
C GLY A 5 -5.01 8.12 5.01
N GLY A 6 -3.69 8.19 5.19
CA GLY A 6 -2.81 7.00 5.18
C GLY A 6 -3.19 5.97 6.25
N ILE A 7 -3.49 6.42 7.48
CA ILE A 7 -3.95 5.52 8.56
C ILE A 7 -5.26 4.84 8.20
N VAL A 8 -6.25 5.60 7.70
CA VAL A 8 -7.55 5.03 7.31
C VAL A 8 -7.38 3.97 6.22
N ILE A 9 -6.59 4.26 5.19
CA ILE A 9 -6.29 3.30 4.11
C ILE A 9 -5.58 2.06 4.66
N ALA A 10 -4.60 2.24 5.55
CA ALA A 10 -3.86 1.13 6.14
C ALA A 10 -4.78 0.20 6.95
N VAL A 11 -5.64 0.78 7.78
CA VAL A 11 -6.60 0.03 8.61
C VAL A 11 -7.62 -0.69 7.73
N MET A 12 -8.16 -0.05 6.69
CA MET A 12 -9.09 -0.70 5.76
C MET A 12 -8.44 -1.89 5.04
N GLY A 13 -7.21 -1.73 4.54
CA GLY A 13 -6.45 -2.82 3.90
C GLY A 13 -6.21 -3.99 4.87
N MET A 14 -5.89 -3.68 6.12
CA MET A 14 -5.65 -4.69 7.15
C MET A 14 -6.94 -5.46 7.46
N LEU A 15 -8.06 -4.77 7.65
CA LEU A 15 -9.36 -5.40 7.89
C LEU A 15 -9.78 -6.29 6.72
N LEU A 16 -9.60 -5.84 5.48
CA LEU A 16 -9.84 -6.66 4.28
C LEU A 16 -9.00 -7.94 4.27
N THR A 17 -7.72 -7.83 4.63
CA THR A 17 -6.80 -8.96 4.68
C THR A 17 -7.23 -9.98 5.73
N VAL A 18 -7.50 -9.51 6.96
CA VAL A 18 -7.94 -10.35 8.07
C VAL A 18 -9.28 -11.01 7.77
N TRP A 19 -10.23 -10.26 7.22
CA TRP A 19 -11.54 -10.79 6.82
C TRP A 19 -11.42 -11.89 5.77
N ASN A 20 -10.55 -11.70 4.77
CA ASN A 20 -10.37 -12.69 3.72
C ASN A 20 -9.71 -13.99 4.22
N TRP A 21 -8.78 -13.87 5.17
CA TRP A 21 -8.22 -15.03 5.88
C TRP A 21 -9.25 -15.71 6.78
N HIS A 22 -10.11 -14.94 7.46
CA HIS A 22 -11.21 -15.49 8.24
C HIS A 22 -12.14 -16.32 7.36
N LEU A 23 -12.56 -15.80 6.19
CA LEU A 23 -13.35 -16.55 5.21
C LEU A 23 -12.67 -17.85 4.75
N ALA A 24 -11.35 -17.79 4.50
CA ALA A 24 -10.59 -18.97 4.08
C ALA A 24 -10.63 -20.07 5.16
N LEU A 25 -10.52 -19.69 6.43
CA LEU A 25 -10.52 -20.60 7.57
C LEU A 25 -11.92 -21.09 7.96
N SER A 26 -12.95 -20.24 7.87
CA SER A 26 -14.31 -20.57 8.33
C SER A 26 -15.17 -21.22 7.25
N GLU A 27 -15.02 -20.81 6.00
CA GLU A 27 -15.89 -21.19 4.89
C GLU A 27 -15.13 -21.94 3.77
N GLY A 28 -13.82 -22.12 3.89
CA GLY A 28 -12.99 -22.78 2.88
C GLY A 28 -12.94 -22.02 1.54
N ARG A 29 -13.32 -20.73 1.55
CA ARG A 29 -13.35 -19.87 0.36
C ARG A 29 -12.73 -18.52 0.66
N PHE A 30 -12.15 -17.87 -0.35
CA PHE A 30 -11.64 -16.52 -0.24
C PHE A 30 -11.81 -15.78 -1.57
N TYR A 31 -11.72 -14.45 -1.52
CA TYR A 31 -11.76 -13.61 -2.72
C TYR A 31 -10.34 -13.27 -3.16
N GLU A 32 -9.99 -13.63 -4.40
CA GLU A 32 -8.64 -13.39 -4.95
C GLU A 32 -8.29 -11.90 -4.99
N HIS A 33 -9.25 -11.05 -5.35
CA HIS A 33 -9.06 -9.59 -5.36
C HIS A 33 -8.74 -9.06 -3.96
N ALA A 34 -9.49 -9.49 -2.93
CA ALA A 34 -9.23 -9.06 -1.56
C ALA A 34 -7.89 -9.58 -1.03
N ALA A 35 -7.44 -10.76 -1.47
CA ALA A 35 -6.14 -11.33 -1.13
C ALA A 35 -4.97 -10.46 -1.62
N ILE A 36 -5.11 -9.84 -2.79
CA ILE A 36 -4.07 -8.95 -3.34
C ILE A 36 -4.23 -7.53 -2.78
N PHE A 37 -5.43 -6.96 -2.85
CA PHE A 37 -5.66 -5.56 -2.53
C PHE A 37 -5.54 -5.24 -1.05
N GLY A 38 -5.91 -6.16 -0.14
CA GLY A 38 -5.79 -5.93 1.30
C GLY A 38 -4.36 -5.58 1.74
N PRO A 39 -3.36 -6.45 1.47
CA PRO A 39 -1.97 -6.18 1.80
C PRO A 39 -1.40 -4.96 1.05
N VAL A 40 -1.74 -4.80 -0.23
CA VAL A 40 -1.32 -3.64 -1.04
C VAL A 40 -1.77 -2.33 -0.41
N LEU A 41 -3.06 -2.23 -0.07
CA LEU A 41 -3.63 -1.03 0.58
C LEU A 41 -3.01 -0.80 1.96
N THR A 42 -2.76 -1.86 2.71
CA THR A 42 -2.10 -1.77 4.03
C THR A 42 -0.74 -1.11 3.92
N ILE A 43 0.12 -1.62 3.02
CA ILE A 43 1.49 -1.12 2.84
C ILE A 43 1.49 0.29 2.24
N MET A 44 0.61 0.56 1.27
CA MET A 44 0.47 1.90 0.69
C MET A 44 -0.01 2.92 1.73
N GLY A 45 -0.97 2.56 2.57
CA GLY A 45 -1.45 3.38 3.68
C GLY A 45 -0.33 3.69 4.68
N LEU A 46 0.44 2.68 5.09
CA LEU A 46 1.61 2.86 5.95
C LEU A 46 2.67 3.75 5.30
N GLY A 47 2.93 3.59 4.01
CA GLY A 47 3.83 4.46 3.27
C GLY A 47 3.42 5.93 3.29
N LEU A 48 2.12 6.21 3.16
CA LEU A 48 1.57 7.57 3.28
C LEU A 48 1.72 8.17 4.69
N VAL A 49 1.78 7.34 5.73
CA VAL A 49 2.00 7.81 7.11
C VAL A 49 3.48 8.10 7.37
N ILE A 50 4.35 7.19 6.93
CA ILE A 50 5.78 7.19 7.23
C ILE A 50 6.52 8.19 6.35
N PHE A 51 6.24 8.23 5.04
CA PHE A 51 6.93 9.12 4.12
C PHE A 51 6.22 10.47 4.08
N PRO A 52 6.88 11.57 4.48
CA PRO A 52 6.30 12.90 4.32
C PRO A 52 6.06 13.17 2.83
N GLY A 53 4.92 13.81 2.53
CA GLY A 53 4.55 14.18 1.17
C GLY A 53 5.69 14.90 0.44
N TYR A 54 5.86 14.61 -0.84
CA TYR A 54 6.93 15.16 -1.70
C TYR A 54 7.01 16.69 -1.61
N ARG A 55 5.86 17.36 -1.41
CA ARG A 55 5.75 18.80 -1.20
C ARG A 55 6.46 19.30 0.06
N THR A 56 6.38 18.58 1.17
CA THR A 56 6.92 19.00 2.47
C THR A 56 8.44 18.94 2.49
N LYS A 57 9.05 17.98 1.79
CA LYS A 57 10.52 17.89 1.64
C LYS A 57 11.09 19.01 0.76
N ARG A 58 10.39 19.43 -0.31
CA ARG A 58 10.87 20.47 -1.23
C ARG A 58 10.55 21.90 -0.78
N GLN A 59 9.46 22.14 -0.06
CA GLN A 59 9.20 23.44 0.58
C GLN A 59 10.25 23.80 1.63
N ALA A 60 10.84 22.81 2.30
CA ALA A 60 11.94 23.02 3.24
C ALA A 60 13.29 23.34 2.56
N CYS A 61 13.42 23.11 1.24
CA CYS A 61 14.69 23.22 0.51
C CYS A 61 14.73 24.39 -0.49
N SER A 62 13.66 25.18 -0.62
CA SER A 62 13.58 26.35 -1.52
C SER A 62 14.06 26.09 -2.95
N GLU A 63 13.81 24.90 -3.49
CA GLU A 63 14.30 24.50 -4.81
C GLU A 63 13.15 24.50 -5.83
N ASP A 64 13.34 25.24 -6.93
CA ASP A 64 12.35 25.55 -7.96
C ASP A 64 11.52 24.34 -8.39
N LEU A 65 10.19 24.49 -8.26
CA LEU A 65 9.18 23.48 -8.56
C LEU A 65 8.97 23.25 -10.07
N ASP A 66 9.54 24.10 -10.93
CA ASP A 66 9.23 24.14 -12.37
C ASP A 66 10.04 23.15 -13.24
N ARG A 67 11.04 22.47 -12.70
CA ARG A 67 12.04 21.78 -13.55
C ARG A 67 11.84 20.26 -13.77
N LEU A 68 10.82 19.63 -13.19
CA LEU A 68 10.67 18.17 -13.26
C LEU A 68 9.29 17.75 -13.78
N SER A 69 9.15 17.69 -15.11
CA SER A 69 8.00 17.09 -15.79
C SER A 69 8.17 15.56 -15.92
N GLY A 70 7.20 14.78 -15.42
CA GLY A 70 7.03 13.36 -15.76
C GLY A 70 7.17 12.35 -14.61
N ALA A 71 7.18 11.06 -14.95
CA ALA A 71 7.25 9.92 -14.02
C ALA A 71 8.50 9.94 -13.09
N ALA A 72 9.52 10.74 -13.43
CA ALA A 72 10.68 11.03 -12.59
C ALA A 72 10.34 11.86 -11.33
N SER A 73 9.16 12.47 -11.24
CA SER A 73 8.70 13.22 -10.06
C SER A 73 8.23 12.30 -8.91
N ILE A 74 7.97 11.01 -9.17
CA ILE A 74 7.68 10.04 -8.12
C ILE A 74 9.02 9.64 -7.49
N ALA A 75 9.29 10.12 -6.27
CA ALA A 75 10.54 9.81 -5.57
C ALA A 75 10.78 8.28 -5.56
N ALA A 76 12.02 7.85 -5.83
CA ALA A 76 12.39 6.43 -5.95
C ALA A 76 11.89 5.53 -4.79
N GLN A 77 11.76 6.11 -3.59
CA GLN A 77 11.15 5.46 -2.42
C GLN A 77 9.72 4.94 -2.65
N TRP A 78 8.90 5.63 -3.46
CA TRP A 78 7.53 5.23 -3.78
C TRP A 78 7.48 4.07 -4.76
N TRP A 79 8.45 3.96 -5.67
CA TRP A 79 8.61 2.77 -6.52
C TRP A 79 8.98 1.55 -5.69
N GLY A 80 9.89 1.71 -4.73
CA GLY A 80 10.23 0.65 -3.77
C GLY A 80 9.02 0.22 -2.95
N LEU A 81 8.26 1.18 -2.41
CA LEU A 81 7.02 0.90 -1.66
C LEU A 81 6.00 0.16 -2.53
N LEU A 82 5.80 0.59 -3.79
CA LEU A 82 4.88 -0.04 -4.72
C LEU A 82 5.28 -1.50 -5.00
N ALA A 83 6.56 -1.75 -5.23
CA ALA A 83 7.08 -3.10 -5.44
C ALA A 83 6.84 -4.01 -4.22
N ILE A 84 7.09 -3.49 -3.01
CA ILE A 84 6.82 -4.22 -1.76
C ILE A 84 5.32 -4.47 -1.57
N ALA A 85 4.48 -3.49 -1.86
CA ALA A 85 3.03 -3.60 -1.75
C ALA A 85 2.48 -4.69 -2.68
N VAL A 86 2.84 -4.64 -3.97
CA VAL A 86 2.43 -5.63 -4.96
C VAL A 86 2.97 -7.02 -4.60
N GLY A 87 4.26 -7.11 -4.23
CA GLY A 87 4.88 -8.37 -3.80
C GLY A 87 4.14 -8.99 -2.61
N SER A 88 3.77 -8.19 -1.61
CA SER A 88 3.00 -8.66 -0.45
C SER A 88 1.62 -9.17 -0.84
N GLY A 89 0.91 -8.48 -1.74
CA GLY A 89 -0.38 -8.94 -2.24
C GLY A 89 -0.30 -10.28 -2.98
N LEU A 90 0.73 -10.46 -3.81
CA LEU A 90 0.97 -11.72 -4.53
C LEU A 90 1.37 -12.86 -3.59
N ILE A 91 2.24 -12.60 -2.61
CA ILE A 91 2.63 -13.59 -1.58
C ILE A 91 1.40 -14.01 -0.78
N ASN A 92 0.55 -13.05 -0.38
CA ASN A 92 -0.68 -13.35 0.37
C ASN A 92 -1.67 -14.19 -0.45
N LEU A 93 -1.82 -13.89 -1.75
CA LEU A 93 -2.61 -14.72 -2.65
C LEU A 93 -2.05 -16.14 -2.75
N ALA A 94 -0.73 -16.29 -2.91
CA ALA A 94 -0.08 -17.60 -2.98
C ALA A 94 -0.28 -18.40 -1.68
N ALA A 95 -0.17 -17.75 -0.52
CA ALA A 95 -0.42 -18.36 0.78
C ALA A 95 -1.87 -18.87 0.92
N LEU A 96 -2.86 -18.04 0.52
CA LEU A 96 -4.27 -18.44 0.53
C LEU A 96 -4.60 -19.55 -0.47
N LYS A 97 -3.93 -19.57 -1.64
CA LYS A 97 -4.07 -20.66 -2.61
C LYS A 97 -3.48 -21.97 -2.12
N GLY A 98 -2.36 -21.93 -1.40
CA GLY A 98 -1.74 -23.11 -0.81
C GLY A 98 -2.50 -23.68 0.40
N TRP A 99 -3.43 -22.92 0.97
CA TRP A 99 -4.27 -23.35 2.09
C TRP A 99 -5.53 -24.12 1.64
N ARG A 100 -5.87 -24.08 0.36
CA ARG A 100 -7.03 -24.76 -0.22
C ARG A 100 -6.71 -26.22 -0.55
#